data_AF-A0A7X8MGE8-F1
#
_entry.id   AF-A0A7X8MGE8-F1
#
_cell.length_a   1.000
_cell.length_b   1.000
_cell.length_c   1.000
_cell.angle_alpha   90.00
_cell.angle_beta   90.00
_cell.angle_gamma   90.00
#
_symmetry.space_group_name_H-M   'P 1'
#
loop_
_entity.id
_entity.type
_entity.pdbx_description
1 polymer ?
#
loop_
_entity_poly.entity_id
_entity_poly.type
_entity_poly.pdbx_seq_one_letter_code
_entity_poly.pdbx_strand_id
1 'polypeptide(L)'
;MKDANLQKRTELALSMLNSLKEVYSELKELSSCIESNSGEFYQNLFNSSKIEIQSDVEDYKANTERIRELNLNATEIINQWYDFIKDSNEIKKVSFPVKLYLKKKKVKDSITKINKEISNLLIENRFIREKIINWEQELSVKALQKIKTGDEFDRYDGLIRKKDYLISELKYLLATFPDMKSLEFSIEDIDQVIDKLNKSDEKYSKSLSFASTQPANT
;
A
#
# COMPACT_ATOMS: atom_id res chain seq x y z
N MET A 1 47.07 17.95 27.83
CA MET A 1 45.66 18.40 28.01
C MET A 1 44.85 18.36 26.71
N LYS A 2 45.41 18.70 25.54
CA LYS A 2 44.69 18.60 24.25
C LYS A 2 44.32 17.15 23.87
N ASP A 3 45.18 16.19 24.18
CA ASP A 3 45.02 14.79 23.74
C ASP A 3 43.96 14.01 24.54
N ALA A 4 43.82 14.25 25.84
CA ALA A 4 42.75 13.65 26.66
C ALA A 4 41.34 14.10 26.23
N ASN A 5 41.22 15.33 25.71
CA ASN A 5 39.96 15.82 25.13
C ASN A 5 39.71 15.25 23.74
N LEU A 6 40.76 14.95 22.96
CA LEU A 6 40.63 14.31 21.65
C LEU A 6 40.16 12.86 21.82
N GLN A 7 40.78 12.11 22.73
CA GLN A 7 40.43 10.72 23.04
C GLN A 7 38.98 10.58 23.53
N LYS A 8 38.54 11.44 24.47
CA LYS A 8 37.13 11.48 24.91
C LYS A 8 36.13 11.77 23.80
N ARG A 9 36.52 12.58 22.80
CA ARG A 9 35.67 12.89 21.64
C ARG A 9 35.62 11.72 20.66
N THR A 10 36.73 11.01 20.48
CA THR A 10 36.80 9.77 19.70
C THR A 10 35.91 8.69 20.33
N GLU A 11 36.01 8.48 21.64
CA GLU A 11 35.17 7.55 22.41
C GLU A 11 33.67 7.90 22.30
N LEU A 12 33.33 9.19 22.43
CA LEU A 12 31.95 9.67 22.26
C LEU A 12 31.45 9.43 20.82
N ALA A 13 32.24 9.76 19.80
CA ALA A 13 31.88 9.53 18.40
C ALA A 13 31.69 8.03 18.10
N LEU A 14 32.55 7.16 18.61
CA LEU A 14 32.42 5.70 18.47
C LEU A 14 31.16 5.17 19.17
N SER A 15 30.87 5.64 20.38
CA SER A 15 29.64 5.29 21.10
C SER A 15 28.40 5.71 20.31
N MET A 16 28.38 6.91 19.75
CA MET A 16 27.26 7.40 18.95
C MET A 16 27.11 6.67 17.61
N LEU A 17 28.22 6.27 16.96
CA LEU A 17 28.20 5.44 15.75
C LEU A 17 27.67 4.03 16.02
N ASN A 18 28.06 3.42 17.15
CA ASN A 18 27.52 2.13 17.57
C ASN A 18 26.03 2.21 17.90
N SER A 19 25.60 3.23 18.63
CA SER A 19 24.17 3.47 18.89
C SER A 19 23.38 3.74 17.61
N LEU A 20 23.98 4.38 16.61
CA LEU A 20 23.35 4.56 15.30
C LEU A 20 23.18 3.22 14.57
N LYS A 21 24.19 2.33 14.63
CA LYS A 21 24.15 0.97 14.06
C LYS A 21 23.07 0.09 14.72
N GLU A 22 22.93 0.19 16.04
CA GLU A 22 21.86 -0.47 16.79
C GLU A 22 20.48 0.05 16.34
N VAL A 23 20.30 1.38 16.27
CA VAL A 23 19.05 2.00 15.80
C VAL A 23 18.69 1.55 14.38
N TYR A 24 19.66 1.42 13.46
CA TYR A 24 19.39 0.89 12.13
C TYR A 24 18.99 -0.58 12.13
N SER A 25 19.61 -1.39 12.98
CA SER A 25 19.27 -2.81 13.10
C SER A 25 17.84 -2.97 13.66
N GLU A 26 17.51 -2.21 14.70
CA GLU A 26 16.15 -2.16 15.26
C GLU A 26 15.12 -1.65 14.25
N LEU A 27 15.42 -0.60 13.48
CA LEU A 27 14.53 -0.10 12.42
C LEU A 27 14.27 -1.16 11.35
N LYS A 28 15.30 -1.92 10.96
CA LYS A 28 15.18 -2.98 9.96
C LYS A 28 14.31 -4.12 10.46
N GLU A 29 14.56 -4.60 11.68
CA GLU A 29 13.74 -5.65 12.31
C GLU A 29 12.29 -5.22 12.46
N LEU A 30 12.06 -4.00 12.92
CA LEU A 30 10.74 -3.48 13.18
C LEU A 30 9.96 -3.22 11.88
N SER A 31 10.64 -2.75 10.82
CA SER A 31 10.06 -2.66 9.48
C SER A 31 9.64 -4.03 8.94
N SER A 32 10.47 -5.06 9.11
CA SER A 32 10.13 -6.42 8.67
C SER A 32 8.98 -7.03 9.49
N CYS A 33 8.91 -6.76 10.80
CA CYS A 33 7.77 -7.16 11.63
C CYS A 33 6.47 -6.49 11.19
N ILE A 34 6.49 -5.17 10.96
CA ILE A 34 5.31 -4.43 10.48
C ILE A 34 4.87 -4.98 9.11
N GLU A 35 5.81 -5.22 8.19
CA GLU A 35 5.50 -5.78 6.87
C GLU A 35 4.86 -7.17 6.98
N SER A 36 5.44 -8.06 7.80
CA SER A 36 4.91 -9.41 8.04
C SER A 36 3.52 -9.39 8.68
N ASN A 37 3.30 -8.54 9.68
CA ASN A 37 2.05 -8.46 10.43
C ASN A 37 0.94 -7.71 9.67
N SER A 38 1.33 -6.84 8.72
CA SER A 38 0.37 -6.04 7.96
C SER A 38 -0.59 -6.91 7.14
N GLY A 39 -0.08 -7.97 6.49
CA GLY A 39 -0.89 -8.86 5.66
C GLY A 39 -2.00 -9.56 6.45
N GLU A 40 -1.66 -10.15 7.59
CA GLU A 40 -2.62 -10.80 8.48
C GLU A 40 -3.62 -9.79 9.07
N PHE A 41 -3.15 -8.60 9.42
CA PHE A 41 -4.01 -7.53 9.89
C PHE A 41 -5.04 -7.08 8.84
N TYR A 42 -4.62 -6.84 7.60
CA TYR A 42 -5.53 -6.50 6.49
C TYR A 42 -6.56 -7.61 6.26
N GLN A 43 -6.12 -8.87 6.30
CA GLN A 43 -6.99 -10.01 6.09
C GLN A 43 -8.04 -10.14 7.20
N ASN A 44 -7.65 -9.95 8.46
CA ASN A 44 -8.57 -9.97 9.60
C ASN A 44 -9.56 -8.79 9.56
N LEU A 45 -9.09 -7.58 9.26
CA LEU A 45 -9.95 -6.41 9.12
C LEU A 45 -10.97 -6.61 7.98
N PHE A 46 -10.51 -7.07 6.82
CA PHE A 46 -11.38 -7.37 5.68
C PHE A 46 -12.41 -8.45 6.02
N ASN A 47 -11.99 -9.56 6.64
CA ASN A 47 -12.89 -10.64 7.04
C ASN A 47 -13.95 -10.18 8.05
N SER A 48 -13.57 -9.31 8.99
CA SER A 48 -14.51 -8.76 9.98
C SER A 48 -15.57 -7.86 9.35
N SER A 49 -15.23 -7.13 8.29
CA SER A 49 -16.14 -6.23 7.59
C SER A 49 -16.85 -6.89 6.41
N LYS A 50 -16.39 -8.07 5.94
CA LYS A 50 -16.94 -8.79 4.78
C LYS A 50 -18.45 -9.03 4.87
N ILE A 51 -18.97 -9.24 6.07
CA ILE A 51 -20.41 -9.45 6.31
C ILE A 51 -21.23 -8.26 5.81
N GLU A 52 -20.70 -7.04 5.92
CA GLU A 52 -21.39 -5.80 5.53
C GLU A 52 -21.63 -5.70 4.02
N ILE A 53 -20.78 -6.33 3.22
CA ILE A 53 -20.81 -6.21 1.76
C ILE A 53 -21.33 -7.45 1.05
N GLN A 54 -21.43 -8.57 1.77
CA GLN A 54 -21.85 -9.85 1.23
C GLN A 54 -23.23 -9.77 0.57
N SER A 55 -24.17 -9.05 1.20
CA SER A 55 -25.52 -8.83 0.63
C SER A 55 -25.44 -8.08 -0.70
N ASP A 56 -24.66 -6.99 -0.77
CA ASP A 56 -24.54 -6.20 -2.01
C ASP A 56 -23.92 -7.03 -3.14
N VAL A 57 -22.94 -7.90 -2.83
CA VAL A 57 -22.32 -8.82 -3.79
C VAL A 57 -23.30 -9.88 -4.28
N GLU A 58 -24.15 -10.40 -3.40
CA GLU A 58 -25.21 -11.35 -3.75
C GLU A 58 -26.27 -10.70 -4.63
N ASP A 59 -26.70 -9.49 -4.29
CA ASP A 59 -27.65 -8.70 -5.09
C ASP A 59 -27.09 -8.40 -6.49
N TYR A 60 -25.81 -8.03 -6.58
CA TYR A 60 -25.13 -7.81 -7.87
C TYR A 60 -25.13 -9.08 -8.75
N LYS A 61 -24.88 -10.25 -8.15
CA LYS A 61 -24.92 -11.55 -8.85
C LYS A 61 -26.34 -11.88 -9.30
N ALA A 62 -27.32 -11.72 -8.42
CA ALA A 62 -28.73 -11.96 -8.71
C ALA A 62 -29.20 -11.06 -9.88
N ASN A 63 -28.87 -9.78 -9.84
CA ASN A 63 -29.16 -8.82 -10.90
C ASN A 63 -28.53 -9.22 -12.24
N THR A 64 -27.28 -9.71 -12.21
CA THR A 64 -26.58 -10.17 -13.42
C THR A 64 -27.26 -11.37 -14.05
N GLU A 65 -27.67 -12.36 -13.25
CA GLU A 65 -28.42 -13.51 -13.76
C GLU A 65 -29.81 -13.08 -14.26
N ARG A 66 -30.47 -12.18 -13.55
CA ARG A 66 -31.77 -11.65 -13.96
C ARG A 66 -31.72 -10.93 -15.31
N ILE A 67 -30.68 -10.14 -15.55
CA ILE A 67 -30.44 -9.51 -16.87
C ILE A 67 -30.27 -10.59 -17.95
N ARG A 68 -29.57 -11.69 -17.65
CA ARG A 68 -29.39 -12.81 -18.57
C ARG A 68 -30.73 -13.46 -18.94
N GLU A 69 -31.57 -13.75 -17.94
CA GLU A 69 -32.93 -14.28 -18.17
C GLU A 69 -33.79 -13.34 -19.02
N LEU A 70 -33.75 -12.04 -18.73
CA LEU A 70 -34.49 -11.03 -19.46
C LEU A 70 -34.06 -10.96 -20.94
N ASN A 71 -32.76 -11.07 -21.21
CA ASN A 71 -32.24 -11.15 -22.57
C ASN A 71 -32.68 -12.41 -23.32
N LEU A 72 -32.72 -13.56 -22.64
CA LEU A 72 -33.26 -14.80 -23.21
C LEU A 72 -34.75 -14.65 -23.54
N ASN A 73 -35.54 -14.08 -22.64
CA ASN A 73 -36.96 -13.82 -22.85
C ASN A 73 -37.21 -12.85 -24.02
N ALA A 74 -36.42 -11.77 -24.11
CA ALA A 74 -36.48 -10.86 -25.25
C ALA A 74 -36.19 -11.58 -26.58
N THR A 75 -35.19 -12.46 -26.59
CA THR A 75 -34.84 -13.28 -27.76
C THR A 75 -35.99 -14.22 -28.14
N GLU A 76 -36.61 -14.87 -27.17
CA GLU A 76 -37.76 -15.75 -27.41
C GLU A 76 -38.95 -14.98 -28.01
N ILE A 77 -39.27 -13.80 -27.49
CA ILE A 77 -40.34 -12.93 -28.03
C ILE A 77 -40.04 -12.53 -29.48
N ILE A 78 -38.78 -12.22 -29.81
CA ILE A 78 -38.36 -11.86 -31.16
C ILE A 78 -38.49 -13.08 -32.10
N ASN A 79 -38.11 -14.27 -31.66
CA ASN A 79 -38.27 -15.50 -32.45
C ASN A 79 -39.75 -15.81 -32.70
N GLN A 80 -40.61 -15.71 -31.68
CA GLN A 80 -42.06 -15.90 -31.84
C GLN A 80 -42.67 -14.87 -32.80
N TRP A 81 -42.17 -13.63 -32.78
CA TRP A 81 -42.55 -12.61 -33.76
C TRP A 81 -42.12 -12.99 -35.17
N TYR A 82 -40.87 -13.45 -35.33
CA TYR A 82 -40.31 -13.88 -36.60
C TYR A 82 -41.08 -15.06 -37.22
N ASP A 83 -41.42 -16.06 -36.40
CA ASP A 83 -42.21 -17.22 -36.82
C ASP A 83 -43.60 -16.78 -37.29
N PHE A 84 -44.24 -15.85 -36.56
CA PHE A 84 -45.54 -15.32 -36.93
C PHE A 84 -45.53 -14.56 -38.27
N ILE A 85 -44.51 -13.73 -38.54
CA ILE A 85 -44.43 -12.97 -39.80
C ILE A 85 -44.01 -13.84 -41.00
N LYS A 86 -43.48 -15.04 -40.75
CA LYS A 86 -43.10 -16.00 -41.79
C LYS A 86 -44.15 -17.07 -42.05
N ASP A 87 -45.14 -17.21 -41.18
CA ASP A 87 -46.21 -18.20 -41.35
C ASP A 87 -47.11 -17.85 -42.55
N SER A 88 -46.87 -18.55 -43.65
CA SER A 88 -47.61 -18.41 -44.90
C SER A 88 -49.10 -18.72 -44.76
N ASN A 89 -49.50 -19.52 -43.76
CA ASN A 89 -50.91 -19.84 -43.50
C ASN A 89 -51.62 -18.73 -42.73
N GLU A 90 -50.93 -18.01 -41.84
CA GLU A 90 -51.49 -16.82 -41.19
C GLU A 90 -51.56 -15.63 -42.15
N ILE A 91 -50.55 -15.42 -43.00
CA ILE A 91 -50.51 -14.29 -43.96
C ILE A 91 -51.72 -14.30 -44.91
N LYS A 92 -52.17 -15.48 -45.33
CA LYS A 92 -53.31 -15.64 -46.25
C LYS A 92 -54.67 -15.30 -45.61
N LYS A 93 -54.75 -15.13 -44.29
CA LYS A 93 -56.02 -14.86 -43.59
C LYS A 93 -56.39 -13.39 -43.69
N VAL A 94 -57.66 -13.09 -43.92
CA VAL A 94 -58.20 -11.71 -43.98
C VAL A 94 -58.01 -10.95 -42.66
N SER A 95 -57.93 -11.66 -41.52
CA SER A 95 -57.66 -11.08 -40.20
C SER A 95 -56.19 -10.73 -39.96
N PHE A 96 -55.29 -11.08 -40.88
CA PHE A 96 -53.85 -10.91 -40.71
C PHE A 96 -53.42 -9.46 -40.45
N PRO A 97 -53.88 -8.43 -41.19
CA PRO A 97 -53.46 -7.05 -40.94
C PRO A 97 -53.76 -6.56 -39.52
N VAL A 98 -54.94 -6.93 -39.00
CA VAL A 98 -55.37 -6.58 -37.64
C VAL A 98 -54.51 -7.33 -36.61
N LYS A 99 -54.34 -8.65 -36.76
CA LYS A 99 -53.48 -9.45 -35.88
C LYS A 99 -52.03 -8.98 -35.90
N LEU A 100 -51.51 -8.61 -37.06
CA LEU A 100 -50.15 -8.11 -37.25
C LEU A 100 -49.93 -6.83 -36.45
N TYR A 101 -50.85 -5.87 -36.57
CA TYR A 101 -50.78 -4.62 -35.80
C TYR A 101 -50.79 -4.89 -34.29
N LEU A 102 -51.71 -5.73 -33.81
CA LEU A 102 -51.82 -6.07 -32.39
C LEU A 102 -50.57 -6.80 -31.87
N LYS A 103 -50.08 -7.81 -32.58
CA LYS A 103 -48.86 -8.53 -32.19
C LYS A 103 -47.63 -7.63 -32.23
N LYS A 104 -47.47 -6.79 -33.27
CA LYS A 104 -46.36 -5.83 -33.38
C LYS A 104 -46.34 -4.88 -32.18
N LYS A 105 -47.51 -4.35 -31.81
CA LYS A 105 -47.65 -3.50 -30.62
C LYS A 105 -47.27 -4.26 -29.35
N LYS A 106 -47.81 -5.47 -29.16
CA LYS A 106 -47.50 -6.32 -28.00
C LYS A 106 -46.01 -6.62 -27.87
N VAL A 107 -45.36 -7.03 -28.97
CA VAL A 107 -43.91 -7.29 -29.00
C VAL A 107 -43.13 -6.04 -28.63
N LYS A 108 -43.46 -4.90 -29.23
CA LYS A 108 -42.83 -3.62 -28.90
C LYS A 108 -42.97 -3.29 -27.41
N ASP A 109 -44.18 -3.39 -26.87
CA ASP A 109 -44.47 -3.08 -25.46
C ASP A 109 -43.77 -4.05 -24.49
N SER A 110 -43.66 -5.34 -24.86
CA SER A 110 -42.92 -6.32 -24.07
C SER A 110 -41.40 -6.06 -24.08
N ILE A 111 -40.82 -5.77 -25.25
CA ILE A 111 -39.39 -5.47 -25.38
C ILE A 111 -39.04 -4.16 -24.67
N THR A 112 -39.87 -3.12 -24.77
CA THR A 112 -39.62 -1.87 -24.04
C THR A 112 -39.68 -2.08 -22.53
N LYS A 113 -40.61 -2.91 -22.03
CA LYS A 113 -40.68 -3.27 -20.61
C LYS A 113 -39.43 -4.03 -20.16
N ILE A 114 -38.99 -5.03 -20.92
CA ILE A 114 -37.76 -5.78 -20.63
C ILE A 114 -36.53 -4.85 -20.62
N ASN A 115 -36.38 -4.00 -21.63
CA ASN A 115 -35.25 -3.07 -21.70
C ASN A 115 -35.25 -2.06 -20.54
N LYS A 116 -36.43 -1.63 -20.08
CA LYS A 116 -36.56 -0.77 -18.90
C LYS A 116 -36.12 -1.51 -17.63
N GLU A 117 -36.53 -2.77 -17.47
CA GLU A 117 -36.12 -3.60 -16.33
C GLU A 117 -34.60 -3.83 -16.34
N ILE A 118 -34.01 -4.18 -17.49
CA ILE A 118 -32.56 -4.30 -17.65
C ILE A 118 -31.87 -2.98 -17.29
N SER A 119 -32.38 -1.84 -17.76
CA SER A 119 -31.79 -0.54 -17.46
C SER A 119 -31.81 -0.23 -15.96
N ASN A 120 -32.90 -0.54 -15.27
CA ASN A 120 -32.98 -0.38 -13.82
C ASN A 120 -31.95 -1.26 -13.09
N LEU A 121 -31.86 -2.54 -13.45
CA LEU A 121 -30.89 -3.48 -12.87
C LEU A 121 -29.43 -3.04 -13.13
N LEU A 122 -29.15 -2.48 -14.30
CA LEU A 122 -27.82 -1.92 -14.62
C LEU A 122 -27.48 -0.70 -13.76
N ILE A 123 -28.47 0.17 -13.50
CA ILE A 123 -28.31 1.32 -12.62
C ILE A 123 -28.06 0.86 -11.18
N GLU A 124 -28.84 -0.11 -10.68
CA GLU A 124 -28.63 -0.71 -9.36
C GLU A 124 -27.24 -1.34 -9.23
N ASN A 125 -26.81 -2.11 -10.23
CA ASN A 125 -25.47 -2.69 -10.28
C ASN A 125 -24.36 -1.64 -10.26
N ARG A 126 -24.59 -0.48 -10.89
CA ARG A 126 -23.65 0.65 -10.82
C ARG A 126 -23.57 1.20 -9.40
N PHE A 127 -24.69 1.42 -8.72
CA PHE A 127 -24.70 1.88 -7.34
C PHE A 127 -24.02 0.89 -6.39
N ILE A 128 -24.25 -0.41 -6.58
CA ILE A 128 -23.57 -1.45 -5.81
C ILE A 128 -22.06 -1.37 -6.01
N ARG A 129 -21.58 -1.24 -7.25
CA ARG A 129 -20.14 -1.08 -7.53
C ARG A 129 -19.55 0.17 -6.86
N GLU A 130 -20.23 1.30 -6.93
CA GLU A 130 -19.80 2.54 -6.28
C GLU A 130 -19.74 2.37 -4.75
N LYS A 131 -20.73 1.70 -4.15
CA LYS A 131 -20.74 1.36 -2.73
C LYS A 131 -19.56 0.47 -2.33
N ILE A 132 -19.24 -0.54 -3.15
CA ILE A 132 -18.08 -1.43 -2.92
C ILE A 132 -16.76 -0.65 -2.96
N ILE A 133 -16.57 0.20 -3.96
CA ILE A 133 -15.36 1.04 -4.08
C ILE A 133 -15.20 1.95 -2.86
N ASN A 134 -16.28 2.60 -2.42
CA ASN A 134 -16.24 3.47 -1.25
C ASN A 134 -15.88 2.67 0.02
N TRP A 135 -16.45 1.48 0.18
CA TRP A 135 -16.14 0.61 1.32
C TRP A 135 -14.67 0.15 1.32
N GLU A 136 -14.11 -0.19 0.15
CA GLU A 136 -12.68 -0.52 0.02
C GLU A 136 -11.78 0.66 0.42
N GLN A 137 -12.14 1.87 0.03
CA GLN A 137 -11.42 3.09 0.41
C GLN A 137 -11.52 3.34 1.93
N GLU A 138 -12.71 3.24 2.51
CA GLU A 138 -12.90 3.40 3.95
C GLU A 138 -12.10 2.38 4.76
N LEU A 139 -12.09 1.12 4.32
CA LEU A 139 -11.28 0.07 4.96
C LEU A 139 -9.79 0.37 4.87
N SER A 140 -9.33 0.84 3.72
CA SER A 140 -7.93 1.23 3.52
C SER A 140 -7.53 2.35 4.48
N VAL A 141 -8.38 3.36 4.65
CA VAL A 141 -8.16 4.46 5.60
C VAL A 141 -8.18 3.96 7.04
N LYS A 142 -9.17 3.13 7.42
CA LYS A 142 -9.27 2.54 8.77
C LYS A 142 -8.05 1.68 9.10
N ALA A 143 -7.57 0.90 8.13
CA ALA A 143 -6.37 0.09 8.31
C ALA A 143 -5.13 0.94 8.55
N LEU A 144 -4.92 1.98 7.73
CA LEU A 144 -3.80 2.92 7.90
C LEU A 144 -3.86 3.66 9.24
N GLN A 145 -5.05 4.08 9.68
CA GLN A 145 -5.22 4.72 10.98
C GLN A 145 -4.84 3.76 12.12
N LYS A 146 -5.33 2.52 12.08
CA LYS A 146 -4.99 1.52 13.10
C LYS A 146 -3.50 1.18 13.14
N ILE A 147 -2.84 1.07 11.98
CA ILE A 147 -1.39 0.89 11.90
C ILE A 147 -0.67 2.08 12.55
N LYS A 148 -1.10 3.32 12.23
CA LYS A 148 -0.50 4.54 12.80
C LYS A 148 -0.70 4.68 14.31
N THR A 149 -1.79 4.15 14.87
CA THR A 149 -2.06 4.19 16.31
C THR A 149 -1.46 2.99 17.06
N GLY A 150 -0.77 2.08 16.37
CA GLY A 150 -0.16 0.92 17.00
C GLY A 150 1.16 1.27 17.69
N ASP A 151 1.45 0.61 18.81
CA ASP A 151 2.69 0.77 19.58
C ASP A 151 3.96 0.55 18.72
N GLU A 152 3.86 -0.31 17.70
CA GLU A 152 4.95 -0.56 16.75
C GLU A 152 5.27 0.69 15.93
N PHE A 153 4.26 1.44 15.48
CA PHE A 153 4.46 2.66 14.70
C PHE A 153 5.03 3.80 15.56
N ASP A 154 4.56 3.94 16.81
CA ASP A 154 5.13 4.90 17.76
C ASP A 154 6.60 4.60 18.08
N ARG A 155 6.94 3.31 18.22
CA ARG A 155 8.33 2.86 18.41
C ARG A 155 9.17 3.13 17.16
N TYR A 156 8.62 2.91 15.96
CA TYR A 156 9.27 3.25 14.69
C TYR A 156 9.57 4.75 14.58
N ASP A 157 8.58 5.60 14.86
CA ASP A 157 8.73 7.07 14.80
C ASP A 157 9.76 7.56 15.84
N GLY A 158 9.75 6.97 17.03
CA GLY A 158 10.78 7.22 18.06
C GLY A 158 12.20 6.89 17.58
N LEU A 159 12.38 5.74 16.92
CA LEU A 159 13.67 5.33 16.36
C LEU A 159 14.12 6.23 15.19
N ILE A 160 13.20 6.68 14.33
CA ILE A 160 13.49 7.66 13.27
C ILE A 160 14.01 8.97 13.88
N ARG A 161 13.33 9.51 14.90
CA ARG A 161 13.78 10.73 15.59
C ARG A 161 15.15 10.55 16.25
N LYS A 162 15.38 9.41 16.90
CA LYS A 162 16.68 9.08 17.51
C LYS A 162 17.78 8.98 16.46
N LYS A 163 17.50 8.37 15.31
CA LYS A 163 18.40 8.28 14.15
C LYS A 163 18.76 9.68 13.65
N ASP A 164 17.78 10.54 13.41
CA ASP A 164 18.01 11.90 12.90
C ASP A 164 18.82 12.75 13.89
N TYR A 165 18.54 12.62 15.19
CA TYR A 165 19.33 13.24 16.26
C TYR A 165 20.79 12.78 16.24
N LEU A 166 21.02 11.46 16.24
CA LEU A 166 22.37 10.89 16.21
C LEU A 166 23.16 11.31 14.97
N ILE A 167 22.52 11.34 13.79
CA ILE A 167 23.15 11.81 12.55
C ILE A 167 23.55 13.29 12.66
N SER A 168 22.68 14.14 13.21
CA SER A 168 22.96 15.56 13.39
C SER A 168 24.17 15.76 14.31
N GLU A 169 24.17 15.14 15.48
CA GLU A 169 25.27 15.23 16.45
C GLU A 169 26.58 14.65 15.91
N LEU A 170 26.52 13.50 15.20
CA LEU A 170 27.69 12.92 14.56
C LEU A 170 28.25 13.83 13.46
N LYS A 171 27.42 14.50 12.67
CA LYS A 171 27.88 15.50 11.70
C LYS A 171 28.63 16.65 12.39
N TYR A 172 28.10 17.15 13.50
CA TYR A 172 28.77 18.19 14.29
C TYR A 172 30.10 17.71 14.88
N LEU A 173 30.13 16.51 15.47
CA LEU A 173 31.34 15.93 16.06
C LEU A 173 32.41 15.61 15.01
N LEU A 174 32.03 14.98 13.90
CA LEU A 174 32.97 14.58 12.85
C LEU A 174 33.61 15.78 12.15
N ALA A 175 32.86 16.88 11.96
CA ALA A 175 33.39 18.13 11.37
C ALA A 175 34.54 18.75 12.18
N THR A 176 34.73 18.34 13.43
CA THR A 176 35.80 18.82 14.29
C THR A 176 37.10 18.02 14.20
N PHE A 177 37.09 16.89 13.50
CA PHE A 177 38.30 16.12 13.22
C PHE A 177 38.94 16.59 11.90
N PRO A 178 40.25 16.91 11.87
CA PRO A 178 40.93 17.44 10.69
C PRO A 178 40.81 16.51 9.47
N ASP A 179 40.86 15.20 9.72
CA ASP A 179 40.85 14.14 8.69
C ASP A 179 39.43 13.76 8.21
N MET A 180 38.38 14.32 8.82
CA MET A 180 36.97 13.97 8.53
C MET A 180 36.15 15.15 7.99
N LYS A 181 36.77 16.32 7.80
CA LYS A 181 36.10 17.59 7.45
C LYS A 181 35.35 17.59 6.11
N SER A 182 35.59 16.60 5.26
CA SER A 182 35.05 16.50 3.89
C SER A 182 34.21 15.25 3.66
N LEU A 183 33.86 14.50 4.70
CA LEU A 183 33.07 13.27 4.53
C LEU A 183 31.58 13.62 4.50
N GLU A 184 30.95 13.48 3.33
CA GLU A 184 29.49 13.40 3.26
C GLU A 184 29.06 12.13 4.00
N PHE A 185 28.41 12.30 5.15
CA PHE A 185 28.02 11.19 6.00
C PHE A 185 26.86 10.41 5.36
N SER A 186 27.17 9.34 4.62
CA SER A 186 26.21 8.32 4.17
C SER A 186 26.17 7.12 5.12
N ILE A 187 25.02 6.44 5.14
CA ILE A 187 24.75 5.26 5.97
C ILE A 187 25.65 4.08 5.57
N GLU A 188 26.00 3.96 4.29
CA GLU A 188 26.91 2.91 3.79
C GLU A 188 28.35 3.07 4.29
N ASP A 189 28.72 4.25 4.82
CA ASP A 189 30.08 4.57 5.23
C ASP A 189 30.33 4.44 6.74
N ILE A 190 29.32 4.07 7.54
CA ILE A 190 29.44 4.01 9.02
C ILE A 190 30.61 3.12 9.44
N ASP A 191 30.76 1.93 8.85
CA ASP A 191 31.86 1.01 9.17
C ASP A 191 33.22 1.57 8.70
N GLN A 192 33.27 2.30 7.58
CA GLN A 192 34.50 2.97 7.11
C GLN A 192 34.91 4.15 7.99
N VAL A 193 33.93 4.86 8.55
CA VAL A 193 34.15 5.99 9.48
C VAL A 193 34.64 5.47 10.83
N ILE A 194 34.09 4.36 11.33
CA ILE A 194 34.57 3.66 12.52
C ILE A 194 36.03 3.22 12.32
N ASP A 195 36.35 2.59 11.19
CA ASP A 195 37.72 2.16 10.87
C ASP A 195 38.70 3.33 10.76
N LYS A 196 38.28 4.46 10.17
CA LYS A 196 39.10 5.68 10.09
C LYS A 196 39.32 6.30 11.47
N LEU A 197 38.31 6.36 12.34
CA LEU A 197 38.45 6.84 13.72
C LEU A 197 39.43 5.97 14.51
N ASN A 198 39.30 4.64 14.44
CA ASN A 198 40.19 3.70 15.12
C ASN A 198 41.65 3.81 14.64
N LYS A 199 41.87 3.95 13.32
CA LYS A 199 43.21 4.17 12.74
C LYS A 199 43.79 5.53 13.12
N SER A 200 42.95 6.56 13.25
CA SER A 200 43.38 7.89 13.68
C SER A 200 43.85 7.84 15.12
N ASP A 201 43.08 7.22 16.01
CA ASP A 201 43.40 7.06 17.43
C ASP A 201 44.70 6.24 17.65
N GLU A 202 44.93 5.20 16.84
CA GLU A 202 46.22 4.47 16.81
C GLU A 202 47.39 5.34 16.34
N LYS A 203 47.18 6.19 15.33
CA LYS A 203 48.23 7.05 14.76
C LYS A 203 48.64 8.13 15.76
N TYR A 204 47.68 8.72 16.48
CA TYR A 204 47.94 9.66 17.57
C TYR A 204 48.61 8.97 18.77
N SER A 205 48.26 7.72 19.07
CA SER A 205 48.90 6.90 20.12
C SER A 205 50.33 6.47 19.77
N LYS A 206 50.63 6.13 18.51
CA LYS A 206 51.98 5.75 18.02
C LYS A 206 52.94 6.93 17.87
N SER A 207 52.46 8.13 17.56
CA SER A 207 53.30 9.34 17.57
C SER A 207 53.86 9.70 18.97
N LEU A 208 53.26 9.17 20.04
CA LEU A 208 53.69 9.38 21.43
C LEU A 208 54.76 8.37 21.90
N SER A 209 54.80 7.15 21.37
CA SER A 209 55.83 6.16 21.75
C SER A 209 57.20 6.48 21.14
N PHE A 210 57.23 7.12 19.97
CA PHE A 210 58.47 7.59 19.34
C PHE A 210 59.03 8.88 19.94
N ALA A 211 58.22 9.71 20.59
CA ALA A 211 58.68 10.96 21.21
C ALA A 211 59.29 10.76 22.62
N SER A 212 59.11 9.60 23.24
CA SER A 212 59.60 9.26 24.58
C SER A 212 60.88 8.39 24.58
N THR A 213 61.43 8.08 23.40
CA THR A 213 62.67 7.32 23.24
C THR A 213 63.69 8.08 22.37
N GLN A 214 64.14 9.24 22.86
CA GLN A 214 65.48 9.73 22.50
C GLN A 214 66.37 9.64 23.73
N PRO A 215 67.41 8.78 23.74
CA PRO A 215 68.45 8.87 24.75
C PRO A 215 69.24 10.15 24.51
N ALA A 216 69.32 11.00 25.54
CA ALA A 216 70.32 12.07 25.59
C ALA A 216 71.71 11.42 25.66
N ASN A 217 72.30 11.19 24.48
CA ASN A 217 73.72 10.86 24.37
C ASN A 217 74.52 12.16 24.57
N THR A 218 75.29 12.16 25.66
CA THR A 218 76.56 12.87 25.94
C THR A 218 76.80 14.24 25.34
#